data_AF-A0A924D8T0-F1
#
_entry.id   AF-A0A924D8T0-F1
#
_cell.length_a   1.000
_cell.length_b   1.000
_cell.length_c   1.000
_cell.angle_alpha   90.00
_cell.angle_beta   90.00
_cell.angle_gamma   90.00
#
_symmetry.space_group_name_H-M   'P 1'
#
loop_
_entity.id
_entity.type
_entity.pdbx_description
1 polymer ?
#
loop_
_entity_poly.entity_id
_entity_poly.type
_entity_poly.pdbx_seq_one_letter_code
_entity_poly.pdbx_strand_id
1 'polypeptide(L)'
;MSSVKNLKKDINFVLGDIIEAVYIYEMSTSGKPSDKTNAIIDEAIASFDSLIVKVNAKKVENKKVHFKQINIELEQTANQLIDKINTL
;
A
#
# COMPACT_ATOMS: atom_id res chain seq x y z
N MET A 1 2.45 -3.63 -21.90
CA MET A 1 3.13 -3.38 -20.60
C MET A 1 2.42 -2.23 -19.94
N SER A 2 1.78 -2.44 -18.79
CA SER A 2 1.34 -1.32 -17.94
C SER A 2 2.58 -0.45 -17.71
N SER A 3 2.50 0.81 -18.12
CA SER A 3 3.66 1.71 -18.00
C SER A 3 4.07 1.84 -16.53
N VAL A 4 5.32 2.19 -16.24
CA VAL A 4 5.78 2.53 -14.88
C VAL A 4 4.85 3.56 -14.21
N LYS A 5 4.25 4.44 -15.01
CA LYS A 5 3.21 5.40 -14.58
C LYS A 5 1.95 4.71 -14.06
N ASN A 6 1.49 3.63 -14.69
CA ASN A 6 0.34 2.87 -14.20
C ASN A 6 0.67 2.19 -12.88
N LEU A 7 1.83 1.54 -12.76
CA LEU A 7 2.21 0.90 -11.49
C LEU A 7 2.27 1.89 -10.32
N LYS A 8 2.77 3.12 -10.54
CA LYS A 8 2.71 4.17 -9.52
C LYS A 8 1.30 4.55 -9.13
N LYS A 9 0.38 4.61 -10.10
CA LYS A 9 -1.03 4.87 -9.84
C LYS A 9 -1.66 3.73 -9.06
N ASP A 10 -1.37 2.49 -9.45
CA ASP A 10 -1.90 1.30 -8.80
C ASP A 10 -1.44 1.26 -7.33
N ILE A 11 -0.17 1.54 -7.04
CA ILE A 11 0.34 1.66 -5.66
C ILE A 11 -0.39 2.77 -4.89
N ASN A 12 -0.59 3.94 -5.51
CA ASN A 12 -1.28 5.07 -4.87
C ASN A 12 -2.75 4.76 -4.58
N PHE A 13 -3.47 4.18 -5.53
CA PHE A 13 -4.88 3.85 -5.38
C PHE A 13 -5.06 2.73 -4.37
N VAL A 14 -4.33 1.62 -4.49
CA VAL A 14 -4.51 0.47 -3.58
C VAL A 14 -4.21 0.85 -2.13
N LEU A 15 -3.08 1.53 -1.87
CA LEU A 15 -2.74 1.90 -0.49
C LEU A 15 -3.58 3.09 0.01
N GLY A 16 -4.00 3.98 -0.89
CA GLY A 16 -4.92 5.08 -0.58
C GLY A 16 -6.30 4.56 -0.16
N ASP A 17 -6.87 3.62 -0.91
CA ASP A 17 -8.16 2.99 -0.63
C ASP A 17 -8.12 2.23 0.72
N ILE A 18 -6.99 1.61 1.05
CA ILE A 18 -6.79 0.95 2.34
C ILE A 18 -6.78 1.97 3.50
N ILE A 19 -6.07 3.10 3.33
CA ILE A 19 -6.07 4.17 4.33
C ILE A 19 -7.49 4.75 4.51
N GLU A 20 -8.22 4.93 3.40
CA GLU A 20 -9.63 5.37 3.45
C GLU A 20 -10.52 4.36 4.19
N ALA A 21 -10.31 3.05 3.97
CA ALA A 21 -11.02 2.01 4.71
C ALA A 21 -10.78 2.08 6.22
N VAL A 22 -9.55 2.44 6.66
CA VAL A 22 -9.26 2.68 8.09
C VAL A 22 -10.07 3.87 8.62
N TYR A 23 -10.14 4.98 7.87
CA TYR A 23 -10.96 6.13 8.30
C TYR A 23 -12.45 5.80 8.37
N ILE A 24 -12.97 5.02 7.41
CA ILE A 24 -14.35 4.54 7.44
C ILE A 24 -14.60 3.64 8.68
N TYR A 25 -13.64 2.77 9.02
CA TYR A 25 -13.70 1.98 10.25
C TYR A 25 -13.76 2.88 11.50
N GLU A 26 -12.88 3.88 11.60
CA GLU A 26 -12.88 4.81 12.74
C GLU A 26 -14.22 5.54 12.88
N MET A 27 -14.76 6.06 11.77
CA MET A 27 -16.05 6.76 11.73
C MET A 27 -17.22 5.87 12.12
N SER A 28 -17.18 4.58 11.77
CA SER A 28 -18.27 3.63 12.05
C SER A 28 -18.20 2.99 13.44
N THR A 29 -17.06 3.09 14.13
CA THR A 29 -16.86 2.44 15.44
C THR A 29 -16.81 3.42 16.60
N SER A 30 -15.79 4.27 16.67
CA SER A 30 -15.52 5.15 17.81
C SER A 30 -15.59 6.64 17.47
N GLY A 31 -15.67 6.98 16.18
CA GLY A 31 -15.68 8.35 15.66
C GLY A 31 -14.35 9.09 15.82
N LYS A 32 -13.27 8.40 16.21
CA LYS A 32 -11.95 8.99 16.43
C LYS A 32 -10.81 8.00 16.14
N PRO A 33 -9.60 8.50 15.86
CA PRO A 33 -8.44 7.63 15.71
C PRO A 33 -8.05 6.89 16.99
N SER A 34 -7.40 5.75 16.80
CA SER A 34 -6.81 4.91 17.85
C SER A 34 -5.35 4.62 17.52
N ASP A 35 -4.57 4.19 18.52
CA ASP A 35 -3.18 3.81 18.29
C ASP A 35 -3.05 2.67 17.27
N LYS A 36 -4.02 1.74 17.25
CA LYS A 36 -4.04 0.62 16.29
C LYS A 36 -4.31 1.09 14.86
N THR A 37 -5.29 1.97 14.67
CA THR A 37 -5.65 2.47 13.34
C THR A 37 -4.56 3.39 12.79
N ASN A 38 -3.98 4.24 13.64
CA ASN A 38 -2.80 5.04 13.29
C ASN A 38 -1.62 4.17 12.84
N ALA A 39 -1.33 3.08 13.57
CA ALA A 39 -0.25 2.17 13.20
C ALA A 39 -0.46 1.52 11.82
N ILE A 40 -1.70 1.18 11.46
CA ILE A 40 -2.02 0.64 10.12
C ILE A 40 -1.81 1.70 9.03
N ILE A 41 -2.20 2.95 9.29
CA ILE A 41 -1.98 4.07 8.35
C ILE A 41 -0.48 4.33 8.16
N ASP A 42 0.29 4.38 9.25
CA ASP A 42 1.74 4.60 9.20
C ASP A 42 2.45 3.49 8.40
N GLU A 43 2.02 2.23 8.59
CA GLU A 43 2.56 1.10 7.84
C GLU A 43 2.19 1.15 6.35
N ALA A 44 0.96 1.57 6.02
CA ALA A 44 0.54 1.78 4.64
C ALA A 44 1.39 2.86 3.94
N ILE A 45 1.66 3.97 4.63
CA ILE A 45 2.51 5.07 4.13
C ILE A 45 3.96 4.59 3.95
N ALA A 46 4.52 3.90 4.94
CA ALA A 46 5.88 3.36 4.85
C ALA A 46 6.03 2.37 3.69
N SER A 47 5.01 1.54 3.47
CA SER A 47 4.95 0.60 2.35
C SER A 47 4.84 1.31 1.00
N PHE A 48 4.03 2.38 0.93
CA PHE A 48 3.95 3.24 -0.25
C PHE A 48 5.32 3.80 -0.62
N ASP A 49 6.01 4.42 0.33
CA ASP A 49 7.33 5.03 0.10
C ASP A 49 8.35 3.99 -0.38
N SER A 50 8.39 2.84 0.28
CA SER A 50 9.27 1.72 -0.10
C SER A 50 9.02 1.25 -1.54
N LEU A 51 7.76 1.02 -1.90
CA LEU A 51 7.39 0.59 -3.25
C LEU A 51 7.71 1.67 -4.30
N ILE A 52 7.45 2.95 -4.00
CA ILE A 52 7.78 4.06 -4.92
C ILE A 52 9.29 4.18 -5.13
N VAL A 53 10.11 4.00 -4.09
CA VAL A 53 11.57 3.94 -4.22
C VAL A 53 11.99 2.82 -5.17
N LYS A 54 11.44 1.60 -5.00
CA LYS A 54 11.71 0.46 -5.88
C LYS A 54 11.28 0.73 -7.32
N VAL A 55 10.10 1.34 -7.53
CA VAL A 55 9.61 1.69 -8.87
C VAL A 55 10.53 2.70 -9.57
N ASN A 56 11.13 3.63 -8.82
CA ASN A 56 12.02 4.66 -9.34
C ASN A 56 13.47 4.19 -9.55
N ALA A 57 13.81 2.96 -9.17
CA ALA A 57 15.16 2.42 -9.31
C ALA A 57 15.59 2.40 -10.79
N LYS A 58 16.66 3.16 -11.11
CA LYS A 58 17.15 3.33 -12.49
C LYS A 58 18.05 2.19 -12.96
N LYS A 59 18.78 1.55 -12.03
CA LYS A 59 19.74 0.47 -12.32
C LYS A 59 19.17 -0.86 -11.85
N VAL A 60 18.44 -1.53 -12.74
CA VAL A 60 17.88 -2.87 -12.49
C VAL A 60 18.29 -3.79 -13.64
N GLU A 61 18.80 -4.96 -13.30
CA GLU A 61 19.35 -5.92 -14.26
C GLU A 61 18.26 -6.46 -15.20
N ASN A 62 17.13 -6.87 -14.64
CA ASN A 62 15.98 -7.35 -15.40
C ASN A 62 14.70 -6.56 -15.04
N LYS A 63 14.39 -5.54 -15.84
CA LYS A 63 13.21 -4.68 -15.65
C LYS A 63 11.89 -5.46 -15.57
N LYS A 64 11.74 -6.50 -16.38
CA LYS A 64 10.50 -7.30 -16.43
C LYS A 64 10.28 -8.03 -15.11
N VAL A 65 11.32 -8.68 -14.59
CA VAL A 65 11.27 -9.38 -13.30
C VAL A 65 11.09 -8.36 -12.16
N HIS A 66 11.83 -7.25 -12.19
CA HIS A 66 11.74 -6.18 -11.18
C HIS A 66 10.32 -5.65 -11.02
N PHE A 67 9.68 -5.19 -12.10
CA PHE A 67 8.32 -4.64 -12.02
C PHE A 67 7.27 -5.72 -11.71
N LYS A 68 7.49 -6.98 -12.11
CA LYS A 68 6.62 -8.09 -11.68
C LYS A 68 6.71 -8.29 -10.17
N GLN A 69 7.92 -8.26 -9.60
CA GLN A 69 8.13 -8.42 -8.17
C GLN A 69 7.44 -7.31 -7.38
N ILE A 70 7.51 -6.05 -7.83
CA ILE A 70 6.83 -4.93 -7.18
C ILE A 70 5.31 -5.13 -7.15
N ASN A 71 4.70 -5.68 -8.20
CA ASN A 71 3.27 -5.98 -8.19
C ASN A 71 2.92 -7.04 -7.13
N ILE A 72 3.73 -8.09 -7.04
CA ILE A 72 3.55 -9.15 -6.03
C ILE A 72 3.69 -8.57 -4.63
N GLU A 73 4.69 -7.72 -4.40
CA GLU A 73 4.89 -7.06 -3.11
C GLU A 73 3.73 -6.12 -2.76
N LEU A 74 3.19 -5.37 -3.73
CA LEU A 74 1.99 -4.54 -3.53
C LEU A 74 0.80 -5.39 -3.09
N GLU A 75 0.53 -6.49 -3.79
CA GLU A 75 -0.58 -7.39 -3.48
C GLU A 75 -0.43 -8.02 -2.08
N GLN A 76 0.78 -8.45 -1.74
CA GLN A 76 1.07 -9.01 -0.40
C GLN A 76 0.87 -7.97 0.69
N THR A 77 1.40 -6.75 0.50
CA THR A 77 1.24 -5.65 1.46
C THR A 77 -0.24 -5.30 1.63
N ALA A 78 -0.98 -5.19 0.52
CA ALA A 78 -2.40 -4.87 0.54
C ALA A 78 -3.19 -5.90 1.35
N ASN A 79 -2.98 -7.20 1.09
CA ASN A 79 -3.64 -8.28 1.83
C ASN A 79 -3.29 -8.23 3.33
N GLN A 80 -2.01 -8.02 3.67
CA GLN A 80 -1.57 -7.90 5.07
C GLN A 80 -2.24 -6.74 5.80
N LEU A 81 -2.38 -5.58 5.16
CA LEU A 81 -3.05 -4.42 5.76
C LEU A 81 -4.56 -4.66 5.90
N ILE A 82 -5.20 -5.28 4.91
CA ILE A 82 -6.62 -5.66 4.97
C ILE A 82 -6.88 -6.64 6.12
N ASP A 83 -6.01 -7.64 6.31
CA ASP A 83 -6.11 -8.59 7.42
C ASP A 83 -6.00 -7.89 8.79
N LYS A 84 -5.13 -6.88 8.90
CA LYS A 84 -5.02 -6.05 10.11
C LYS A 84 -6.30 -5.25 10.36
N ILE A 85 -6.89 -4.67 9.33
CA ILE A 85 -8.17 -3.95 9.45
C ILE A 85 -9.29 -4.89 9.91
N ASN A 86 -9.37 -6.09 9.34
CA ASN A 86 -10.39 -7.09 9.70
C ASN A 86 -10.27 -7.61 11.14
N THR A 87 -9.13 -7.38 11.79
CA THR A 87 -8.85 -7.84 13.17
C THR A 87 -8.86 -6.71 14.20
N LEU A 88 -9.27 -5.49 13.82
CA LEU A 88 -9.45 -4.33 14.69
C LEU A 88 -10.67 -4.45 15.61
#